data_AF-A0A836TRT0-F1
#
_entry.id   AF-A0A836TRT0-F1
#
_cell.length_a   1.000
_cell.length_b   1.000
_cell.length_c   1.000
_cell.angle_alpha   90.00
_cell.angle_beta   90.00
_cell.angle_gamma   90.00
#
_symmetry.space_group_name_H-M   'P 1'
#
loop_
_entity.id
_entity.type
_entity.pdbx_description
1 polymer ?
#
loop_
_entity_poly.entity_id
_entity_poly.type
_entity_poly.pdbx_seq_one_letter_code
_entity_poly.pdbx_strand_id
1 'polypeptide(L)' 'MRDRDDFGVALVTGAGSGIGQGIALRLAELGARVVVTDIAETGI' A
#
# COMPACT_ATOMS: atom_id res chain seq x y z
N MET A 1 2.58 17.92 7.70
CA MET A 1 1.25 17.51 7.24
C MET A 1 0.87 18.47 6.12
N ARG A 2 1.08 18.07 4.86
CA ARG A 2 0.81 18.92 3.68
C ARG A 2 -0.61 18.63 3.20
N ASP A 3 -1.31 19.68 2.77
CA ASP A 3 -2.62 19.79 2.12
C ASP A 3 -3.53 18.54 2.15
N ARG A 4 -4.64 18.64 2.89
CA ARG A 4 -5.53 17.56 3.34
C ARG A 4 -6.51 17.05 2.27
N ASP A 5 -6.24 17.35 1.01
CA ASP A 5 -7.17 17.09 -0.11
C ASP A 5 -6.71 15.90 -0.96
N ASP A 6 -5.56 15.32 -0.64
CA ASP A 6 -4.98 14.15 -1.29
C ASP A 6 -4.90 13.00 -0.27
N PHE A 7 -5.14 11.74 -0.68
CA PHE A 7 -5.10 10.58 0.24
C PHE A 7 -3.71 10.33 0.85
N GLY A 8 -2.70 11.09 0.44
CA GLY A 8 -1.39 11.14 1.07
C GLY A 8 -0.52 9.96 0.65
N VAL A 9 0.42 9.59 1.53
CA VAL A 9 1.29 8.42 1.32
C VAL A 9 0.88 7.35 2.33
N ALA A 10 0.61 6.13 1.85
CA ALA A 10 0.23 4.99 2.68
C ALA A 10 1.29 3.90 2.61
N LEU A 11 1.66 3.32 3.76
CA LEU A 11 2.52 2.14 3.87
C LEU A 11 1.64 0.92 4.16
N VAL A 12 1.70 -0.10 3.32
CA VAL A 12 0.94 -1.36 3.49
C VAL A 12 1.91 -2.54 3.57
N THR A 13 1.89 -3.25 4.71
CA THR A 13 2.68 -4.46 4.95
C THR A 13 1.87 -5.72 4.62
N GLY A 14 2.53 -6.83 4.25
CA GLY A 14 1.84 -8.07 3.84
C GLY A 14 1.03 -7.88 2.55
N ALA A 15 1.50 -6.99 1.67
CA ALA A 15 0.75 -6.52 0.50
C ALA A 15 1.00 -7.34 -0.78
N GLY A 16 1.76 -8.43 -0.69
CA GLY A 16 2.08 -9.33 -1.78
C GLY A 16 0.94 -10.27 -2.17
N SER A 17 -0.06 -10.48 -1.30
CA SER A 17 -1.27 -11.22 -1.65
C SER A 17 -2.47 -10.90 -0.74
N GLY A 18 -3.65 -11.42 -1.11
CA GLY A 18 -4.83 -11.46 -0.25
C GLY A 18 -5.31 -10.08 0.20
N ILE A 19 -5.61 -9.95 1.49
CA ILE A 19 -6.21 -8.74 2.08
C ILE A 19 -5.25 -7.55 1.95
N GLY A 20 -3.96 -7.73 2.23
CA GLY A 20 -2.98 -6.65 2.15
C GLY A 20 -2.87 -6.09 0.73
N GLN A 21 -2.85 -6.96 -0.28
CA GLN A 21 -2.88 -6.54 -1.68
C GLN A 21 -4.16 -5.77 -2.01
N GLY A 22 -5.33 -6.27 -1.58
CA GLY A 22 -6.62 -5.60 -1.82
C GLY A 22 -6.69 -4.21 -1.19
N ILE A 23 -6.16 -4.05 0.03
CA ILE A 23 -6.06 -2.76 0.70
C ILE A 23 -5.13 -1.81 -0.06
N ALA A 24 -3.96 -2.28 -0.49
CA ALA A 24 -3.01 -1.48 -1.24
C ALA A 24 -3.60 -0.96 -2.56
N LEU A 25 -4.29 -1.83 -3.31
CA LEU A 25 -4.97 -1.46 -4.55
C LEU A 25 -6.08 -0.45 -4.29
N ARG A 26 -6.92 -0.68 -3.28
CA ARG A 26 -8.02 0.24 -2.96
C ARG A 26 -7.52 1.62 -2.53
N LEU A 27 -6.45 1.69 -1.76
CA LEU A 27 -5.84 2.97 -1.38
C LEU A 27 -5.27 3.71 -2.59
N ALA A 28 -4.64 2.99 -3.54
CA ALA A 28 -4.15 3.57 -4.77
C ALA A 28 -5.30 4.11 -5.66
N GLU A 29 -6.39 3.35 -5.80
CA GLU A 29 -7.61 3.79 -6.52
C GLU A 29 -8.21 5.07 -5.94
N LEU A 30 -8.12 5.23 -4.62
CA LEU A 30 -8.60 6.42 -3.92
C LEU A 30 -7.66 7.62 -4.07
N GLY A 31 -6.46 7.44 -4.65
CA GLY A 31 -5.49 8.51 -4.91
C GLY A 31 -4.30 8.53 -3.96
N ALA A 32 -4.16 7.53 -3.07
CA ALA A 32 -2.98 7.44 -2.23
C ALA A 32 -1.74 7.06 -3.06
N ARG A 33 -0.60 7.64 -2.73
CA ARG A 33 0.71 7.09 -3.11
C ARG A 33 1.01 5.94 -2.16
N VAL A 34 1.02 4.71 -2.68
CA VAL A 34 1.14 3.52 -1.84
C VAL A 34 2.56 2.95 -1.91
N VAL A 35 3.17 2.77 -0.75
CA VAL A 35 4.40 1.99 -0.54
C VAL A 35 3.98 0.63 0.01
N VAL A 36 4.43 -0.44 -0.63
CA VAL A 36 4.10 -1.81 -0.23
C VAL A 36 5.33 -2.55 0.25
N THR A 37 5.17 -3.40 1.26
CA THR A 37 6.20 -4.33 1.72
C THR A 37 5.60 -5.71 1.93
N ASP A 38 6.31 -6.74 1.52
CA ASP A 38 6.01 -8.12 1.90
C ASP A 38 7.31 -8.93 2.01
N ILE A 39 7.23 -10.10 2.62
CA ILE A 39 8.30 -11.07 2.64
C ILE A 39 8.18 -11.98 1.41
N ALA A 40 9.28 -12.15 0.68
CA ALA A 40 9.36 -13.17 -0.36
C ALA A 40 9.86 -14.47 0.28
N GLU A 41 9.08 -15.54 0.16
CA GLU A 41 9.42 -16.85 0.72
C GLU A 41 10.65 -17.48 0.03
N THR A 42 10.88 -17.11 -1.24
CA THR A 42 12.09 -17.42 -2.02
C THR A 42 13.26 -16.51 -1.62
N GLY A 43 13.49 -16.32 -0.32
CA GLY A 43 14.47 -15.37 0.21
C GLY A 43 15.80 -15.40 -0.55
N ILE A 44 16.32 -14.20 -0.87
CA ILE A 44 17.72 -14.04 -1.29
C ILE A 44 18.62 -14.41 -0.13
#